data_AF-A0A2T6DCM1-F1
#
_entry.id   AF-A0A2T6DCM1-F1
#
_cell.length_a   1.000
_cell.length_b   1.000
_cell.length_c   1.000
_cell.angle_alpha   90.00
_cell.angle_beta   90.00
_cell.angle_gamma   90.00
#
_symmetry.space_group_name_H-M   'P 1'
#
loop_
_entity.id
_entity.type
_entity.pdbx_description
1 polymer ?
#
loop_
_entity_poly.entity_id
_entity_poly.type
_entity_poly.pdbx_seq_one_letter_code
_entity_poly.pdbx_strand_id
1 'polypeptide(L)'
;MCEQPEQIVLFPTTHEQENPTFHVEASLAEDFLEFLKQKGLSAWEPPQKLDKVGPDHRRIIELKLEAETPQHNLEELLEQFRSLHKLT
;
A
#
# COMPACT_ATOMS: atom_id res chain seq x y z
N MET A 1 -13.92 17.67 -10.96
CA MET A 1 -14.09 16.30 -10.46
C MET A 1 -13.03 16.17 -9.38
N CYS A 2 -13.42 16.03 -8.12
CA CYS A 2 -12.44 15.95 -7.04
C CYS A 2 -11.77 14.59 -7.13
N GLU A 3 -10.58 14.56 -7.71
CA GLU A 3 -9.67 13.43 -7.58
C GLU A 3 -9.40 13.30 -6.08
N GLN A 4 -10.10 12.38 -5.41
CA GLN A 4 -9.79 12.09 -4.03
C GLN A 4 -8.36 11.59 -4.00
N PRO A 5 -7.50 12.18 -3.17
CA PRO A 5 -6.12 11.79 -3.11
C PRO A 5 -6.04 10.33 -2.74
N GLU A 6 -5.40 9.53 -3.59
CA GLU A 6 -5.24 8.11 -3.35
C GLU A 6 -4.42 7.92 -2.08
N GLN A 7 -5.10 7.64 -0.96
CA GLN A 7 -4.50 7.47 0.36
C GLN A 7 -3.64 6.19 0.44
N ILE A 8 -3.76 5.32 -0.56
CA ILE A 8 -2.96 4.13 -0.75
C ILE A 8 -2.76 3.90 -2.25
N VAL A 9 -1.51 3.66 -2.65
CA VAL A 9 -1.12 3.41 -4.05
C VAL A 9 -0.23 2.17 -4.12
N LEU A 10 -0.51 1.29 -5.08
CA LEU A 10 0.35 0.15 -5.40
C LEU A 10 1.33 0.53 -6.51
N PHE A 11 2.62 0.38 -6.23
CA PHE A 11 3.69 0.46 -7.21
C PHE A 11 4.06 -0.97 -7.63
N PRO A 12 3.77 -1.36 -8.88
CA PRO A 12 4.09 -2.69 -9.38
C PRO A 12 5.61 -2.90 -9.45
N THR A 13 6.03 -4.16 -9.47
CA THR A 13 7.41 -4.54 -9.78
C THR A 13 7.77 -4.11 -11.20
N THR A 14 8.71 -3.18 -11.35
CA THR A 14 9.28 -2.82 -12.64
C THR A 14 10.63 -3.53 -12.84
N HIS A 15 11.25 -3.43 -14.02
CA HIS A 15 12.58 -4.00 -14.27
C HIS A 15 13.68 -3.53 -13.28
N GLU A 16 13.42 -2.46 -12.52
CA GLU A 16 14.31 -1.92 -11.48
C GLU A 16 13.83 -2.24 -10.05
N GLN A 17 12.62 -2.78 -9.88
CA GLN A 17 12.00 -3.02 -8.58
C GLN A 17 11.59 -4.49 -8.45
N GLU A 18 12.41 -5.27 -7.75
CA GLU A 18 12.22 -6.72 -7.58
C GLU A 18 10.99 -7.08 -6.74
N ASN A 19 10.52 -6.16 -5.87
CA ASN A 19 9.42 -6.39 -4.95
C ASN A 19 8.28 -5.37 -5.15
N PRO A 20 7.01 -5.82 -5.05
CA PRO A 20 5.88 -4.92 -5.14
C PRO A 20 5.81 -4.05 -3.88
N THR A 21 5.50 -2.79 -4.08
CA THR A 21 5.59 -1.78 -3.01
C THR A 21 4.29 -1.01 -2.90
N PHE A 22 3.75 -0.90 -1.70
CA PHE A 22 2.62 -0.04 -1.39
C PHE A 22 3.11 1.25 -0.74
N HIS A 23 2.58 2.37 -1.22
CA HIS A 23 2.69 3.66 -0.56
C HIS A 23 1.36 3.95 0.12
N VAL A 24 1.34 3.88 1.44
CA VAL A 24 0.14 4.03 2.25
C VAL A 24 0.28 5.27 3.10
N GLU A 25 -0.78 6.04 3.27
CA GLU A 25 -0.82 7.10 4.27
C GLU A 25 -0.52 6.53 5.68
N ALA A 26 0.29 7.22 6.47
CA ALA A 26 0.69 6.76 7.79
C ALA A 26 -0.49 6.48 8.73
N SER A 27 -1.60 7.20 8.57
CA SER A 27 -2.83 6.97 9.35
C SER A 27 -3.50 5.63 9.02
N LEU A 28 -3.27 5.08 7.83
CA LEU A 28 -3.86 3.83 7.34
C LEU A 28 -2.85 2.68 7.30
N ALA A 29 -1.55 2.97 7.47
CA ALA A 29 -0.50 1.97 7.33
C ALA A 29 -0.62 0.84 8.36
N GLU A 30 -1.03 1.16 9.60
CA GLU A 30 -1.23 0.15 10.65
C GLU A 30 -2.41 -0.77 10.33
N ASP A 31 -3.57 -0.21 9.96
CA ASP A 31 -4.73 -0.98 9.51
C ASP A 31 -4.42 -1.83 8.27
N PHE A 32 -3.70 -1.28 7.29
CA PHE A 32 -3.35 -2.01 6.08
C PHE A 32 -2.38 -3.16 6.36
N LEU A 33 -1.40 -2.98 7.25
CA LEU A 33 -0.53 -4.05 7.70
C LEU A 33 -1.29 -5.16 8.40
N GLU A 34 -2.25 -4.80 9.26
CA GLU A 34 -3.09 -5.79 9.93
C GLU A 34 -3.97 -6.53 8.91
N PHE A 35 -4.56 -5.81 7.95
CA PHE A 35 -5.34 -6.39 6.86
C PHE A 35 -4.52 -7.39 6.04
N LEU A 36 -3.30 -7.04 5.64
CA LEU A 36 -2.38 -7.94 4.93
C LEU A 36 -2.09 -9.20 5.76
N LYS A 37 -1.81 -9.03 7.06
CA LYS A 37 -1.56 -10.14 7.98
C LYS A 37 -2.76 -11.08 8.09
N GLN A 38 -3.98 -10.54 8.14
CA GLN A 38 -5.22 -11.33 8.14
C GLN A 38 -5.40 -12.12 6.83
N LYS A 39 -4.87 -11.60 5.71
CA LYS A 39 -4.88 -12.26 4.40
C LYS A 39 -3.72 -13.23 4.21
N GLY A 40 -2.89 -13.43 5.23
CA GLY A 40 -1.73 -14.32 5.19
C GLY A 40 -0.52 -13.71 4.47
N LEU A 41 -0.52 -12.41 4.21
CA LEU A 41 0.60 -11.68 3.63
C LEU A 41 1.36 -10.94 4.72
N SER A 42 2.68 -10.98 4.64
CA SER A 42 3.56 -10.22 5.51
C SER A 42 4.38 -9.24 4.68
N ALA A 43 4.67 -8.08 5.25
CA ALA A 43 5.65 -7.19 4.67
C ALA A 43 7.03 -7.88 4.71
N TRP A 44 7.73 -7.87 3.58
CA TRP A 44 9.08 -8.41 3.46
C TRP A 44 10.07 -7.61 4.32
N GLU A 45 9.91 -6.28 4.31
CA GLU A 45 10.67 -5.37 5.15
C GLU A 45 9.76 -4.65 6.14
N PRO A 46 10.31 -4.18 7.28
CA PRO A 46 9.60 -3.28 8.17
C PRO A 46 9.09 -2.04 7.41
N PRO A 47 7.92 -1.51 7.81
CA PRO A 47 7.36 -0.30 7.20
C PRO A 47 8.34 0.87 7.28
N GLN A 48 8.70 1.44 6.14
CA GLN A 48 9.62 2.56 6.09
C GLN A 48 8.84 3.88 6.01
N LYS A 49 9.12 4.80 6.94
CA LYS A 49 8.57 6.15 6.88
C LYS A 49 9.30 6.89 5.77
N LEU A 50 8.60 7.22 4.69
CA LEU A 50 9.17 8.09 3.67
C LEU A 50 9.10 9.53 4.14
N ASP A 51 10.17 10.29 3.90
CA ASP A 51 10.15 11.75 4.05
C ASP A 51 9.28 12.42 2.97
N LYS A 52 8.79 11.64 2.01
CA LYS A 52 7.82 12.07 1.02
C LYS A 52 6.46 12.30 1.69
N VAL A 53 5.96 13.51 1.45
CA VAL A 53 4.60 13.89 1.78
C VAL A 53 3.74 13.61 0.55
N GLY A 54 2.66 12.85 0.74
CA GLY A 54 1.68 12.58 -0.31
C GLY A 54 0.99 13.87 -0.78
N PRO A 55 0.09 13.78 -1.77
CA PRO A 55 -0.60 14.95 -2.36
C PRO A 55 -1.25 15.88 -1.32
N ASP A 56 -1.62 15.36 -0.15
CA ASP A 56 -2.30 16.09 0.93
C ASP A 56 -1.38 16.55 2.07
N HIS A 57 -0.06 16.59 1.85
CA HIS A 57 0.91 16.82 2.92
C HIS A 57 0.81 15.79 4.06
N ARG A 58 0.34 14.58 3.75
CA ARG A 58 0.28 13.47 4.70
C ARG A 58 1.50 12.58 4.57
N ARG A 59 2.01 12.10 5.69
CA ARG A 59 3.17 11.20 5.72
C ARG A 59 2.82 9.89 5.05
N ILE A 60 3.72 9.39 4.20
CA ILE A 60 3.57 8.12 3.51
C ILE A 60 4.50 7.08 4.13
N ILE A 61 3.99 5.88 4.25
CA ILE A 61 4.69 4.67 4.68
C ILE A 61 4.86 3.79 3.45
N GLU A 62 6.09 3.39 3.21
CA GLU A 62 6.42 2.40 2.21
C GLU A 62 6.37 1.00 2.81
N LEU A 63 5.62 0.11 2.15
CA LEU A 63 5.43 -1.26 2.52
C LEU A 63 5.83 -2.15 1.35
N LYS A 64 6.94 -2.86 1.48
CA LYS A 64 7.38 -3.82 0.48
C LYS A 64 6.87 -5.20 0.81
N LEU A 65 6.27 -5.86 -0.17
CA LEU A 65 5.80 -7.23 -0.03
C LEU A 65 6.76 -8.22 -0.70
N GLU A 66 6.56 -9.49 -0.40
CA GLU A 66 7.30 -10.58 -1.04
C GLU A 66 7.00 -10.62 -2.54
N ALA A 67 8.06 -10.76 -3.36
CA ALA A 67 7.99 -10.76 -4.82
C ALA A 67 7.13 -11.89 -5.39
N GLU A 68 6.90 -12.93 -4.59
CA GLU A 68 6.09 -14.10 -4.96
C GLU A 68 4.59 -13.78 -5.05
N THR A 69 4.15 -12.61 -4.57
CA THR A 69 2.75 -12.22 -4.63
C THR A 69 2.40 -11.68 -6.03
N PRO A 70 1.48 -12.32 -6.78
CA PRO A 70 1.14 -11.87 -8.11
C PRO A 70 0.43 -10.52 -8.07
N GLN A 71 0.74 -9.63 -9.04
CA GLN A 71 0.22 -8.27 -9.08
C GLN A 71 -1.31 -8.19 -8.98
N HIS A 72 -2.05 -9.09 -9.66
CA HIS A 72 -3.51 -9.10 -9.60
C HIS A 72 -4.06 -9.26 -8.17
N ASN A 73 -3.44 -10.12 -7.34
CA ASN A 73 -3.84 -10.29 -5.94
C ASN A 73 -3.63 -9.00 -5.16
N LEU A 74 -2.55 -8.27 -5.45
CA LEU A 74 -2.23 -7.01 -4.79
C LEU A 74 -3.22 -5.91 -5.15
N GLU A 75 -3.63 -5.86 -6.41
CA GLU A 75 -4.69 -4.96 -6.89
C GLU A 75 -6.03 -5.30 -6.21
N GLU A 76 -6.41 -6.58 -6.14
CA GLU A 76 -7.63 -7.01 -5.45
C GLU A 76 -7.60 -6.70 -3.93
N LEU A 77 -6.44 -6.82 -3.29
CA LEU A 77 -6.26 -6.46 -1.88
C LEU A 77 -6.38 -4.96 -1.66
N LEU A 78 -5.81 -4.16 -2.56
CA LEU A 78 -5.94 -2.71 -2.56
C LEU A 78 -7.42 -2.31 -2.67
N GLU A 79 -8.15 -2.86 -3.63
CA GLU A 79 -9.56 -2.58 -3.83
C GLU A 79 -10.44 -3.01 -2.65
N GLN A 80 -10.16 -4.18 -2.08
CA GLN A 80 -10.84 -4.66 -0.86
C GLN A 80 -10.61 -3.71 0.32
N PHE A 81 -9.36 -3.29 0.53
CA PHE A 81 -9.03 -2.37 1.62
C PHE A 81 -9.69 -1.00 1.43
N ARG A 82 -9.66 -0.47 0.20
CA ARG A 82 -10.35 0.78 -0.16
C ARG A 82 -11.85 0.68 0.11
N SER A 83 -12.47 -0.44 -0.25
CA SER A 83 -13.89 -0.69 0.00
C SER A 83 -14.20 -0.78 1.50
N LEU A 84 -13.34 -1.43 2.28
CA LEU A 84 -13.48 -1.56 3.74
C LEU A 84 -13.40 -0.21 4.45
N HIS A 85 -12.42 0.62 4.07
CA HIS A 85 -12.18 1.93 4.68
C HIS A 85 -12.98 3.07 4.03
N LYS A 86 -13.83 2.77 3.04
CA LYS A 86 -14.59 3.75 2.26
C LYS A 86 -13.69 4.83 1.64
N LEU A 87 -12.51 4.39 1.17
CA LEU A 87 -11.55 5.18 0.40
C LEU A 87 -11.97 5.15 -1.08
N THR A 88 -13.22 5.55 -1.32
CA THR A 88 -13.81 5.78 -2.65
C THR A 88 -13.68 7.23 -3.00
#